data_AF-A0A251SR86-F1
#
_entry.id   AF-A0A251SR86-F1
#
_cell.length_a   1.000
_cell.length_b   1.000
_cell.length_c   1.000
_cell.angle_alpha   90.00
_cell.angle_beta   90.00
_cell.angle_gamma   90.00
#
_symmetry.space_group_name_H-M   'P 1'
#
loop_
_entity.id
_entity.type
_entity.pdbx_description
1 polymer ?
#
loop_
_entity_poly.entity_id
_entity_poly.type
_entity_poly.pdbx_seq_one_letter_code
_entity_poly.pdbx_strand_id
1 'polypeptide(L)'
;MKVDEDVRMISAEAPVIFARACEIFILELTLRSWNHTEENKMRTLQKNDIATAIARTGIFDFLVDIVPREDCRSVKLQIRWERGWG
;
A
#
# COMPACT_ATOMS: atom_id res chain seq x y z
N MET A 1 -14.66 -13.61 1.02
CA MET A 1 -14.86 -14.17 2.37
C MET A 1 -15.03 -15.69 2.35
N LYS A 2 -15.70 -16.29 1.36
CA LYS A 2 -15.62 -17.74 1.07
C LYS A 2 -14.57 -18.09 -0.01
N VAL A 3 -13.47 -17.33 -0.04
CA VAL A 3 -12.35 -17.61 -0.97
C VAL A 3 -11.49 -18.75 -0.44
N ASP A 4 -11.48 -18.91 0.88
CA ASP A 4 -10.87 -20.04 1.56
C ASP A 4 -11.85 -21.23 1.56
N GLU A 5 -11.41 -22.36 0.99
CA GLU A 5 -12.21 -23.57 0.81
C GLU A 5 -12.62 -24.20 2.15
N ASP A 6 -11.89 -23.93 3.23
CA ASP A 6 -12.19 -24.45 4.57
C ASP A 6 -13.33 -23.68 5.27
N VAL A 7 -13.72 -22.52 4.73
CA VAL A 7 -14.77 -21.66 5.31
C VAL A 7 -16.16 -22.08 4.83
N ARG A 8 -16.81 -22.96 5.58
CA ARG A 8 -18.14 -23.51 5.23
C ARG A 8 -19.29 -22.51 5.42
N MET A 9 -19.29 -21.75 6.52
CA MET A 9 -20.37 -20.83 6.87
C MET A 9 -19.85 -19.50 7.42
N ILE A 10 -20.56 -18.41 7.07
CA ILE A 10 -20.30 -17.05 7.54
C ILE A 10 -21.64 -16.45 7.92
N SER A 11 -21.71 -15.73 9.05
CA SER A 11 -22.93 -15.01 9.45
C SER A 11 -23.34 -14.00 8.38
N ALA A 12 -24.65 -13.83 8.16
CA ALA A 12 -25.20 -12.88 7.19
C ALA A 12 -24.82 -11.42 7.51
N GLU A 13 -24.59 -11.09 8.78
CA GLU A 13 -24.24 -9.73 9.22
C GLU A 13 -22.77 -9.38 8.94
N ALA A 14 -21.89 -10.38 8.91
CA ALA A 14 -20.45 -10.14 8.77
C ALA A 14 -20.11 -9.43 7.44
N PRO A 15 -20.55 -9.89 6.25
CA PRO A 15 -20.30 -9.17 5.00
C PRO A 15 -20.78 -7.71 5.00
N VAL A 16 -21.90 -7.41 5.66
CA VAL A 16 -22.45 -6.05 5.73
C VAL A 16 -21.54 -5.13 6.54
N ILE A 17 -21.08 -5.59 7.71
CA ILE A 17 -20.15 -4.84 8.55
C ILE A 17 -18.81 -4.66 7.85
N PHE A 18 -18.29 -5.73 7.23
CA PHE A 18 -17.03 -5.67 6.50
C PHE A 18 -17.10 -4.72 5.30
N ALA A 19 -18.22 -4.65 4.58
CA ALA A 19 -18.38 -3.69 3.49
C ALA A 19 -18.19 -2.25 4.00
N ARG A 20 -18.80 -1.90 5.14
CA ARG A 20 -18.65 -0.57 5.73
C ARG A 20 -17.24 -0.34 6.29
N ALA A 21 -16.65 -1.34 6.93
CA ALA A 21 -15.28 -1.25 7.42
C ALA A 21 -14.27 -1.07 6.26
N CYS A 22 -14.45 -1.80 5.16
CA CYS A 22 -13.63 -1.66 3.95
C CYS A 22 -13.75 -0.27 3.33
N GLU A 23 -14.96 0.31 3.30
CA GLU A 23 -15.17 1.68 2.83
C GLU A 23 -14.38 2.69 3.66
N ILE A 24 -14.49 2.60 5.00
CA ILE A 24 -13.73 3.46 5.93
C ILE A 24 -12.23 3.24 5.76
N PHE A 25 -11.80 2.00 5.62
CA PHE A 25 -10.39 1.64 5.42
C PHE A 25 -9.81 2.24 4.13
N ILE A 26 -10.54 2.12 3.01
CA ILE A 26 -10.12 2.69 1.72
C ILE A 26 -10.02 4.22 1.83
N LEU A 27 -10.99 4.88 2.45
CA LEU A 27 -10.97 6.32 2.66
C LEU A 27 -9.76 6.77 3.48
N GLU A 28 -9.52 6.11 4.62
CA GLU A 28 -8.41 6.45 5.51
C GLU A 28 -7.04 6.24 4.85
N LEU A 29 -6.86 5.11 4.16
CA LEU A 29 -5.63 4.81 3.43
C LEU A 29 -5.40 5.84 2.31
N THR A 30 -6.45 6.19 1.56
CA THR A 30 -6.36 7.17 0.47
C THR A 30 -5.98 8.55 1.00
N LEU A 31 -6.62 9.00 2.09
CA LEU A 31 -6.34 10.31 2.69
C LEU A 31 -4.88 10.41 3.18
N ARG A 32 -4.41 9.38 3.90
CA ARG A 32 -3.03 9.35 4.39
C ARG A 32 -2.01 9.30 3.25
N SER A 33 -2.31 8.55 2.20
CA SER A 33 -1.45 8.48 1.02
C SER A 33 -1.42 9.81 0.27
N TRP A 34 -2.57 10.48 0.16
CA TRP A 34 -2.67 11.80 -0.47
C TRP A 34 -1.85 12.86 0.25
N ASN A 35 -1.80 12.83 1.60
CA ASN A 35 -0.93 13.74 2.36
C ASN A 35 0.54 13.65 1.90
N HIS A 36 1.04 12.45 1.57
CA HIS A 36 2.39 12.30 1.02
C HIS A 36 2.51 12.79 -0.43
N THR A 37 1.48 12.59 -1.25
CA THR A 37 1.43 13.17 -2.60
C THR A 37 1.52 14.70 -2.54
N GLU A 38 0.80 15.34 -1.61
CA GLU A 38 0.84 16.79 -1.40
C GLU A 38 2.17 17.29 -0.83
N GLU A 39 2.76 16.56 0.14
CA GLU A 39 4.12 16.81 0.64
C GLU A 39 5.15 16.80 -0.51
N ASN A 40 4.97 15.89 -1.48
CA ASN A 40 5.78 15.77 -2.68
C ASN A 40 5.43 16.78 -3.78
N LYS A 41 4.45 17.69 -3.55
CA LYS A 41 3.92 18.66 -4.51
C LYS A 41 3.39 18.02 -5.81
N MET A 42 3.04 16.75 -5.74
CA MET A 42 2.46 16.01 -6.85
C MET A 42 0.95 16.22 -6.85
N ARG A 43 0.31 16.08 -8.02
CA ARG A 43 -1.16 16.14 -8.17
C ARG A 43 -1.76 14.78 -8.54
N THR A 44 -0.94 13.74 -8.49
CA THR A 44 -1.30 12.39 -8.90
C THR A 44 -0.78 11.45 -7.83
N LEU A 45 -1.68 10.69 -7.22
CA LEU A 45 -1.35 9.71 -6.20
C LEU A 45 -0.49 8.59 -6.79
N GLN A 46 0.68 8.34 -6.23
CA GLN A 46 1.60 7.31 -6.70
C GLN A 46 1.67 6.12 -5.74
N LYS A 47 2.11 4.97 -6.24
CA LYS A 47 2.32 3.76 -5.41
C LYS A 47 3.29 4.00 -4.25
N ASN A 48 4.31 4.85 -4.47
CA ASN A 48 5.30 5.20 -3.45
C ASN A 48 4.70 6.03 -2.31
N ASP A 49 3.68 6.86 -2.58
CA ASP A 49 2.98 7.62 -1.55
C ASP A 49 2.18 6.66 -0.64
N ILE A 50 1.52 5.67 -1.24
CA ILE A 50 0.79 4.61 -0.52
C ILE A 50 1.75 3.78 0.33
N ALA A 51 2.87 3.33 -0.24
CA ALA A 51 3.88 2.57 0.48
C ALA A 51 4.46 3.36 1.67
N THR A 52 4.61 4.68 1.51
CA THR A 52 5.06 5.59 2.57
C THR A 52 4.00 5.77 3.66
N ALA A 53 2.73 5.92 3.29
CA ALA A 53 1.62 6.03 4.24
C ALA A 53 1.49 4.79 5.12
N ILE A 54 1.61 3.60 4.51
CA ILE A 54 1.61 2.31 5.20
C ILE A 54 2.78 2.24 6.18
N ALA A 55 3.99 2.62 5.74
CA ALA A 55 5.18 2.62 6.58
C ALA A 55 5.07 3.48 7.84
N ARG A 56 4.37 4.61 7.73
CA ARG A 56 4.22 5.60 8.82
C ARG A 56 3.02 5.32 9.71
N THR A 57 2.19 4.34 9.37
CA THR A 57 0.93 4.06 10.05
C THR A 57 0.94 2.64 10.59
N GLY A 58 1.20 2.47 11.89
CA GLY A 58 1.35 1.14 12.51
C GLY A 58 0.12 0.23 12.39
N ILE A 59 -1.10 0.77 12.29
CA ILE A 59 -2.32 -0.03 12.07
C ILE A 59 -2.36 -0.69 10.67
N PHE A 60 -1.54 -0.23 9.73
CA PHE A 60 -1.44 -0.78 8.37
C PHE A 60 -0.28 -1.78 8.20
N ASP A 61 0.34 -2.26 9.27
CA ASP A 61 1.48 -3.19 9.22
C ASP A 61 1.15 -4.50 8.45
N PHE A 62 -0.13 -4.92 8.50
CA PHE A 62 -0.62 -6.08 7.75
C PHE A 62 -0.50 -5.95 6.21
N LEU A 63 -0.19 -4.76 5.69
CA LEU A 63 0.00 -4.50 4.25
C LEU A 63 1.47 -4.48 3.83
N VAL A 64 2.42 -4.53 4.76
CA VAL A 64 3.85 -4.36 4.47
C VAL A 64 4.37 -5.41 3.50
N ASP A 65 3.91 -6.66 3.64
CA ASP A 65 4.32 -7.77 2.77
C ASP A 65 3.53 -7.82 1.45
N ILE A 66 2.46 -7.01 1.33
CA ILE A 66 1.57 -6.99 0.17
C ILE A 66 1.95 -5.85 -0.78
N VAL A 67 2.29 -4.68 -0.23
CA VAL A 67 2.59 -3.48 -1.01
C VAL A 67 4.09 -3.37 -1.23
N PRO A 68 4.59 -3.66 -2.44
CA PRO A 68 6.02 -3.57 -2.72
C PRO A 68 6.46 -2.10 -2.61
N ARG A 69 7.47 -1.86 -1.80
CA ARG A 69 8.20 -0.59 -1.81
C ARG A 69 9.09 -0.61 -3.04
N GLU A 70 9.07 0.44 -3.85
CA GLU A 70 10.09 0.59 -4.87
C GLU A 70 11.44 0.77 -4.17
N ASP A 71 12.21 -0.30 -4.12
CA ASP A 71 13.59 -0.22 -3.67
C ASP A 71 14.32 0.79 -4.57
N CYS A 72 15.10 1.67 -3.97
CA CYS A 72 16.12 2.49 -4.65
C CYS A 72 17.24 1.62 -5.29
N ARG A 73 16.92 0.53 -5.99
CA ARG A 73 17.85 -0.30 -6.76
C ARG A 73 18.21 0.34 -8.10
N SER A 74 17.38 1.24 -8.64
CA SER A 74 17.67 1.94 -9.91
C SER A 74 18.91 2.86 -9.80
N VAL A 75 19.13 3.50 -8.65
CA VAL A 75 20.31 4.36 -8.44
C VAL A 75 21.60 3.53 -8.33
N LYS A 76 21.56 2.34 -7.70
CA LYS A 76 22.75 1.46 -7.59
C LYS A 76 23.17 0.85 -8.93
N LEU A 77 22.22 0.52 -9.80
CA LEU A 77 22.53 0.03 -11.15
C LEU A 77 23.09 1.15 -12.03
N GLN A 78 22.52 2.36 -11.98
CA GLN A 78 22.99 3.48 -12.79
C GLN A 78 24.41 3.93 -12.40
N ILE A 79 24.71 3.99 -11.10
CA ILE A 79 26.08 4.26 -10.61
C ILE A 79 27.07 3.15 -11.03
N ARG A 80 26.62 1.89 -11.10
CA ARG A 80 27.45 0.77 -11.54
C ARG A 80 27.72 0.80 -13.05
N TRP A 81 26.75 1.23 -13.88
CA TRP A 81 26.94 1.39 -15.32
C TRP A 81 27.83 2.58 -15.68
N GLU A 82 27.82 3.65 -14.88
CA GLU A 82 28.70 4.82 -15.08
C GLU A 82 30.15 4.59 -14.60
N ARG A 83 30.39 3.62 -13.70
CA ARG A 83 31.71 3.34 -13.10
C ARG A 83 32.42 2.09 -13.61
N GLY A 84 32.25 1.78 -14.90
CA GLY A 84 33.27 1.01 -15.62
C GLY A 84 32.77 -0.26 -16.27
N TRP A 85 32.77 -0.21 -17.61
CA TRP A 85 33.48 -1.15 -18.47
C TRP A 85 34.18 -0.30 -19.54
N GLY A 86 35.50 -0.14 -19.39
CA GLY A 86 36.42 0.31 -20.44
C GLY A 86 37.25 -0.87 -20.88
#